data_AF-A0A7J6GIS4-F1
#
_entry.id   AF-A0A7J6GIS4-F1
#
_cell.length_a   1.000
_cell.length_b   1.000
_cell.length_c   1.000
_cell.angle_alpha   90.00
_cell.angle_beta   90.00
_cell.angle_gamma   90.00
#
_symmetry.space_group_name_H-M   'P 1'
#
loop_
_entity.id
_entity.type
_entity.pdbx_description
1 polymer ?
#
loop_
_entity_poly.entity_id
_entity_poly.type
_entity_poly.pdbx_seq_one_letter_code
_entity_poly.pdbx_strand_id
1 'polypeptide(L)' 'MDLSLNRSGKSCRLRWMNYLRPNIKRGNISDQEEDLILRLHKLLGNRWSLIAGRLPGFYFFLYDI' A
#
# COMPACT_ATOMS: atom_id res chain seq x y z
N MET A 1 22.01 -12.98 -26.01
CA MET A 1 21.65 -12.11 -24.87
C MET A 1 20.19 -11.76 -25.00
N ASP A 2 19.32 -12.49 -24.31
CA ASP A 2 17.90 -12.12 -24.19
C ASP A 2 17.59 -12.05 -22.69
N LEU A 3 17.64 -10.84 -22.14
CA LEU A 3 17.28 -10.56 -20.75
C LEU A 3 15.76 -10.38 -20.68
N SER A 4 15.02 -11.41 -21.08
CA SER A 4 13.57 -11.44 -20.99
C SER A 4 13.18 -11.52 -19.52
N LEU A 5 12.94 -10.35 -18.95
CA LEU A 5 12.32 -10.17 -17.64
C LEU A 5 11.04 -11.01 -17.60
N ASN A 6 11.06 -12.08 -16.83
CA ASN A 6 9.97 -13.00 -16.60
C ASN A 6 8.75 -12.23 -16.04
N ARG A 7 7.88 -11.71 -16.91
CA ARG A 7 6.64 -11.00 -16.58
C ARG A 7 5.58 -11.99 -16.14
N SER A 8 5.81 -12.69 -15.04
CA SER A 8 4.75 -13.41 -14.36
C SER A 8 3.64 -12.41 -13.98
N GLY A 9 2.38 -12.81 -14.07
CA GLY A 9 1.24 -11.93 -13.73
C GLY A 9 1.34 -11.31 -12.33
N LYS A 10 2.08 -11.96 -11.42
CA LYS A 10 2.45 -11.45 -10.09
C LYS A 10 3.30 -10.19 -10.16
N SER A 11 4.32 -10.15 -11.01
CA SER A 11 5.20 -8.98 -11.20
C SER A 11 4.46 -7.79 -11.82
N CYS A 12 3.62 -8.05 -12.83
CA CYS A 12 2.78 -7.00 -13.43
C CYS A 12 1.77 -6.44 -12.43
N ARG A 13 1.10 -7.29 -11.65
CA ARG A 13 0.15 -6.88 -10.61
C ARG A 13 0.84 -6.04 -9.53
N LEU A 14 2.01 -6.46 -9.06
CA LEU A 14 2.79 -5.73 -8.07
C LEU A 14 3.22 -4.35 -8.61
N ARG A 15 3.71 -4.29 -9.86
CA ARG A 15 4.10 -3.01 -10.48
C ARG A 15 2.92 -2.06 -10.65
N TRP A 16 1.75 -2.57 -11.02
CA TRP A 16 0.54 -1.76 -11.10
C TRP A 16 0.12 -1.23 -9.74
N MET A 17 0.07 -2.08 -8.71
CA MET A 17 -0.33 -1.71 -7.36
C MET A 17 0.66 -0.77 -6.66
N ASN A 18 1.95 -0.80 -7.03
CA ASN A 18 3.00 -0.04 -6.32
C ASN A 18 3.39 1.24 -7.04
N TYR A 19 3.27 1.26 -8.37
CA TYR A 19 3.81 2.36 -9.16
C TYR A 19 2.82 2.93 -10.17
N LEU A 20 1.98 2.13 -10.82
CA LEU A 20 1.23 2.63 -11.98
C LEU A 20 -0.21 3.06 -11.67
N ARG A 21 -0.79 2.63 -10.54
CA ARG A 21 -2.17 3.00 -10.20
C ARG A 21 -2.24 4.50 -9.86
N PRO A 22 -3.13 5.27 -10.52
CA PRO A 22 -3.15 6.73 -10.43
C PRO A 22 -3.50 7.29 -9.02
N ASN A 23 -4.08 6.47 -8.15
CA ASN A 23 -4.53 6.87 -6.80
C ASN A 23 -3.55 6.46 -5.69
N ILE A 24 -2.32 6.09 -6.02
CA ILE A 24 -1.28 5.79 -5.03
C ILE A 24 -0.72 7.11 -4.49
N LYS A 25 -0.88 7.34 -3.18
CA LYS A 25 -0.18 8.45 -2.52
C LYS A 25 1.28 8.05 -2.34
N ARG A 26 2.20 8.83 -2.92
CA ARG A 26 3.65 8.66 -2.83
C ARG A 26 4.33 9.65 -1.88
N GLY A 27 3.54 10.51 -1.24
CA GLY A 27 4.03 11.47 -0.26
C GLY A 27 4.10 10.87 1.14
N ASN A 28 4.71 11.63 2.05
CA ASN A 28 4.74 11.31 3.47
C ASN A 28 3.32 11.20 4.04
N ILE A 29 3.14 10.28 4.98
CA ILE A 29 1.95 10.18 5.80
C ILE A 29 1.87 11.48 6.62
N SER A 30 0.72 12.15 6.61
CA SER A 30 0.51 13.31 7.48
C SER A 30 0.31 12.88 8.93
N ASP A 31 0.61 13.76 9.90
CA ASP A 31 0.41 13.48 11.33
C ASP A 31 -1.03 13.03 11.66
N GLN A 32 -2.02 13.56 10.93
CA GLN A 32 -3.43 13.17 11.04
C GLN A 32 -3.68 11.73 10.58
N GLU A 33 -3.03 11.32 9.48
CA GLU A 33 -3.10 9.95 8.99
C GLU A 33 -2.35 8.99 9.92
N GLU A 34 -1.24 9.41 10.53
CA GLU A 34 -0.51 8.61 11.51
C GLU A 34 -1.34 8.36 12.79
N ASP A 35 -1.97 9.40 13.33
CA ASP A 35 -2.88 9.28 14.49
C ASP A 35 -4.11 8.39 14.14
N LEU A 36 -4.61 8.46 12.91
CA LEU A 36 -5.65 7.56 12.43
C LEU A 36 -5.16 6.11 12.33
N ILE A 37 -3.96 5.87 11.82
CA ILE A 37 -3.34 4.53 11.75
C ILE A 37 -3.20 3.95 13.15
N LEU A 38 -2.67 4.72 14.12
CA LEU A 38 -2.51 4.28 15.51
C LEU A 38 -3.85 3.94 16.17
N ARG A 39 -4.89 4.76 15.97
CA ARG A 39 -6.23 4.48 16.49
C ARG A 39 -6.84 3.23 15.87
N LEU A 40 -6.74 3.08 14.55
CA LEU A 40 -7.24 1.91 13.84
C LEU A 40 -6.47 0.65 14.23
N HIS A 41 -5.16 0.73 14.46
CA HIS A 41 -4.35 -0.39 14.94
C HIS A 41 -4.75 -0.81 16.36
N LYS A 42 -4.99 0.13 17.27
CA LYS A 42 -5.52 -0.18 18.61
C LYS A 42 -6.89 -0.89 18.55
N LEU A 43 -7.75 -0.52 17.60
CA LEU A 43 -9.09 -1.11 17.44
C LEU A 43 -9.09 -2.43 16.67
N LEU A 44 -8.28 -2.54 15.62
CA LEU A 44 -8.32 -3.62 14.65
C LEU A 44 -7.14 -4.59 14.77
N GLY A 45 -6.11 -4.27 15.55
CA GLY A 45 -4.85 -5.02 15.62
C GLY A 45 -4.09 -5.00 14.29
N ASN A 46 -3.33 -6.06 14.01
CA ASN A 46 -2.50 -6.21 12.80
C ASN A 46 -3.30 -6.50 11.51
N ARG A 47 -4.55 -6.03 11.41
CA ARG A 47 -5.38 -6.18 10.20
C ARG A 47 -5.07 -5.07 9.19
N TRP A 48 -3.83 -5.01 8.75
CA TRP A 48 -3.33 -3.85 8.00
C TRP A 48 -4.01 -3.62 6.66
N SER A 49 -4.41 -4.68 5.94
CA SER A 49 -5.21 -4.53 4.70
C SER A 49 -6.54 -3.80 4.95
N LEU A 50 -7.13 -4.00 6.13
CA LEU A 50 -8.39 -3.37 6.53
C LEU A 50 -8.18 -1.92 7.02
N ILE A 51 -7.04 -1.65 7.65
CA ILE A 51 -6.62 -0.29 8.06
C ILE A 51 -6.33 0.55 6.82
N ALA A 52 -5.51 0.03 5.90
CA ALA A 52 -5.12 0.71 4.67
C ALA A 52 -6.31 1.02 3.76
N GLY A 53 -7.36 0.19 3.76
CA GLY A 53 -8.61 0.46 3.06
C GLY A 53 -9.47 1.60 3.65
N ARG A 54 -9.19 2.02 4.89
CA ARG A 54 -9.89 3.13 5.58
C ARG A 54 -9.14 4.47 5.53
N LEU A 55 -7.91 4.49 5.05
CA LEU A 55 -7.13 5.72 4.96
C LEU A 55 -7.51 6.51 3.70
N PRO A 56 -7.51 7.87 3.78
CA PRO A 56 -7.69 8.73 2.62
C PRO A 56 -6.42 8.75 1.74
N GLY A 57 -6.15 7.63 1.07
CA GLY A 57 -4.99 7.42 0.21
C GLY A 57 -4.59 5.94 0.16
N PHE A 58 -4.16 5.46 -1.02
CA PHE A 58 -3.65 4.09 -1.13
C PHE A 58 -2.17 4.05 -0.71
N TYR A 59 -1.92 3.67 0.54
CA TYR A 59 -0.58 3.48 1.10
C TYR A 59 -0.18 2.01 1.00
N PHE A 60 0.53 1.67 -0.08
CA PHE A 60 0.89 0.29 -0.37
C PHE A 60 1.75 -0.35 0.75
N PHE A 61 2.65 0.42 1.36
CA PHE A 61 3.54 -0.08 2.42
C PHE A 61 2.79 -0.59 3.66
N LEU A 62 1.55 -0.16 3.91
CA LEU A 62 0.74 -0.73 4.98
C LEU A 62 0.17 -2.12 4.61
N TYR A 63 0.08 -2.49 3.33
CA TYR A 63 -0.38 -3.83 2.94
C TYR A 63 0.70 -4.91 3.13
N ASP A 64 1.96 -4.51 3.30
CA ASP A 64 3.11 -5.42 3.48
C ASP A 64 3.57 -5.55 4.95
N ILE A 65 2.99 -4.78 5.88
CA ILE A 65 3.18 -4.90 7.34
C ILE A 65 2.14 -5.89 7.89
#